data_AF-A0A9E2Y263-F1
#
_entry.id   AF-A0A9E2Y263-F1
#
_cell.length_a   1.000
_cell.length_b   1.000
_cell.length_c   1.000
_cell.angle_alpha   90.00
_cell.angle_beta   90.00
_cell.angle_gamma   90.00
#
_symmetry.space_group_name_H-M   'P 1'
#
loop_
_entity.id
_entity.type
_entity.pdbx_description
1 polymer ?
#
loop_
_entity_poly.entity_id
_entity_poly.type
_entity_poly.pdbx_seq_one_letter_code
_entity_poly.pdbx_strand_id
1 'polypeptide(L)'
;MTPEHHLWQRRITIFGRSILIGVSLAALTAPAGSAATAESDPAAACVGLANLPNFPVAPTQITSAQFNPAGTVSANGVPLPAHCQIDGIINKRTGSDGYPYGDGFEVRLPTPTDWNGRFMFQGGGGTEGSVPPATGTAGTLSPTLAHGWAVASQDGGHENSQLPFPNQFFLDPQAVIDHAYRQST
;
A
#
# COMPACT_ATOMS: atom_id res chain seq x y z
N MET A 1 -3.43 61.94 -27.05
CA MET A 1 -4.18 61.60 -28.26
C MET A 1 -4.64 60.15 -28.14
N THR A 2 -5.77 59.95 -27.45
CA THR A 2 -6.61 58.74 -27.42
C THR A 2 -8.00 59.21 -26.98
N PRO A 3 -9.08 58.93 -27.74
CA PRO A 3 -10.35 59.61 -27.58
C PRO A 3 -11.32 58.89 -26.62
N GLU A 4 -12.08 59.71 -25.91
CA GLU A 4 -13.34 59.40 -25.22
C GLU A 4 -14.43 58.93 -26.18
N HIS A 5 -15.25 57.95 -25.80
CA HIS A 5 -16.59 57.81 -26.37
C HIS A 5 -17.63 57.43 -25.30
N HIS A 6 -18.16 58.50 -24.72
CA HIS A 6 -19.55 58.79 -24.37
C HIS A 6 -20.60 57.67 -24.54
N LEU A 7 -21.19 57.32 -23.40
CA LEU A 7 -22.51 56.69 -23.27
C LEU A 7 -23.59 57.68 -23.74
N TRP A 8 -24.46 57.27 -24.66
CA TRP A 8 -25.73 57.96 -24.87
C TRP A 8 -26.91 56.99 -25.02
N GLN A 9 -27.90 57.22 -24.17
CA GLN A 9 -29.12 56.45 -24.04
C GLN A 9 -30.05 56.63 -25.24
N ARG A 10 -30.73 55.55 -25.63
CA ARG A 10 -31.97 55.63 -26.39
C ARG A 10 -33.08 54.95 -25.61
N ARG A 11 -34.01 55.75 -25.10
CA ARG A 11 -35.30 55.29 -24.59
C ARG A 11 -36.16 54.86 -25.78
N ILE A 12 -36.63 53.62 -25.77
CA ILE A 12 -37.70 53.15 -26.64
C ILE A 12 -38.76 52.52 -25.75
N THR A 13 -39.92 53.15 -25.68
CA THR A 13 -41.11 52.63 -25.02
C THR A 13 -42.05 52.16 -26.13
N ILE A 14 -42.35 50.86 -26.20
CA ILE A 14 -43.43 50.34 -27.07
C ILE A 14 -44.27 49.32 -26.32
N PHE A 15 -45.57 49.52 -26.52
CA PHE A 15 -46.78 48.91 -26.00
C PHE A 15 -46.82 47.39 -25.98
N GLY A 16 -47.51 46.88 -24.96
CA GLY A 16 -47.64 45.46 -24.67
C GLY A 16 -48.47 44.62 -25.64
N ARG A 17 -48.37 43.31 -25.42
CA ARG A 17 -49.41 42.32 -25.63
C ARG A 17 -49.10 41.14 -24.72
N SER A 18 -49.96 40.94 -23.73
CA SER A 18 -49.92 39.80 -22.81
C SER A 18 -50.10 38.51 -23.61
N ILE A 19 -49.09 37.65 -23.63
CA ILE A 19 -49.21 36.26 -24.05
C ILE A 19 -48.91 35.41 -22.82
N LEU A 20 -49.97 34.85 -22.24
CA LEU A 20 -49.87 33.83 -21.20
C LEU A 20 -49.36 32.54 -21.85
N ILE A 21 -48.07 32.26 -21.71
CA ILE A 21 -47.50 30.93 -21.99
C ILE A 21 -47.45 30.21 -20.64
N GLY A 22 -48.41 29.30 -20.43
CA GLY A 22 -48.37 28.36 -19.32
C GLY A 22 -47.20 27.41 -19.50
N VAL A 23 -46.15 27.59 -18.70
CA VAL A 23 -45.04 26.63 -18.60
C VAL A 23 -45.44 25.59 -17.56
N SER A 24 -45.83 24.41 -18.02
CA SER A 24 -46.00 23.24 -17.16
C SER A 24 -44.64 22.81 -16.61
N LEU A 25 -44.43 23.01 -15.30
CA LEU A 25 -43.30 22.46 -14.55
C LEU A 25 -43.53 20.96 -14.35
N ALA A 26 -43.06 20.14 -15.30
CA ALA A 26 -42.91 18.71 -15.06
C ALA A 26 -41.67 18.49 -14.20
N ALA A 27 -41.87 18.27 -12.90
CA ALA A 27 -40.81 17.88 -11.99
C ALA A 27 -40.34 16.47 -12.33
N LEU A 28 -39.21 16.35 -13.04
CA LEU A 28 -38.49 15.09 -13.18
C LEU A 28 -37.79 14.78 -11.85
N THR A 29 -38.45 14.02 -10.99
CA THR A 29 -37.79 13.36 -9.86
C THR A 29 -37.00 12.17 -10.40
N ALA A 30 -35.73 12.40 -10.75
CA ALA A 30 -34.79 11.31 -11.00
C ALA A 30 -34.44 10.65 -9.66
N PRO A 31 -34.60 9.32 -9.49
CA PRO A 31 -34.08 8.65 -8.32
C PRO A 31 -32.55 8.70 -8.39
N ALA A 32 -31.93 9.39 -7.43
CA ALA A 32 -30.50 9.27 -7.17
C ALA A 32 -30.24 7.85 -6.65
N GLY A 33 -29.96 6.93 -7.57
CA GLY A 33 -29.43 5.63 -7.22
C GLY A 33 -28.04 5.81 -6.63
N SER A 34 -27.93 5.80 -5.31
CA SER A 34 -26.65 5.65 -4.62
C SER A 34 -26.06 4.32 -5.07
N ALA A 35 -25.09 4.36 -5.97
CA ALA A 35 -24.25 3.22 -6.24
C ALA A 35 -23.50 2.91 -4.94
N ALA A 36 -23.97 1.90 -4.21
CA ALA A 36 -23.21 1.33 -3.12
C ALA A 36 -21.91 0.81 -3.72
N THR A 37 -20.79 1.43 -3.37
CA THR A 37 -19.47 0.85 -3.63
C THR A 37 -19.47 -0.50 -2.94
N ALA A 38 -19.46 -1.58 -3.72
CA ALA A 38 -19.28 -2.92 -3.16
C ALA A 38 -17.99 -2.90 -2.33
N GLU A 39 -18.11 -3.11 -1.02
CA GLU A 39 -16.97 -3.26 -0.14
C GLU A 39 -16.18 -4.47 -0.65
N SER A 40 -14.95 -4.23 -1.10
CA SER A 40 -14.11 -5.29 -1.65
C SER A 40 -13.85 -6.32 -0.57
N ASP A 41 -14.19 -7.59 -0.82
CA ASP A 41 -13.85 -8.71 0.06
C ASP A 41 -12.35 -8.65 0.42
N PRO A 42 -11.98 -8.49 1.71
CA PRO A 42 -10.58 -8.39 2.12
C PRO A 42 -9.72 -9.58 1.70
N ALA A 43 -10.31 -10.78 1.60
CA ALA A 43 -9.60 -11.96 1.14
C ALA A 43 -9.27 -11.87 -0.35
N ALA A 44 -10.25 -11.52 -1.19
CA ALA A 44 -10.04 -11.28 -2.61
C ALA A 44 -9.07 -10.13 -2.88
N ALA A 45 -9.17 -9.04 -2.10
CA ALA A 45 -8.26 -7.91 -2.19
C ALA A 45 -6.81 -8.32 -1.87
N CYS A 46 -6.61 -9.13 -0.82
CA CYS A 46 -5.31 -9.67 -0.44
C CYS A 46 -4.69 -10.51 -1.57
N VAL A 47 -5.45 -11.47 -2.13
CA VAL A 47 -4.96 -12.30 -3.25
C VAL A 47 -4.63 -11.44 -4.48
N GLY A 48 -5.38 -10.34 -4.68
CA GLY A 48 -5.09 -9.36 -5.73
C GLY A 48 -3.70 -8.71 -5.60
N LEU A 49 -3.14 -8.62 -4.39
CA LEU A 49 -1.83 -7.99 -4.16
C LEU A 49 -0.68 -8.73 -4.85
N ALA A 50 -0.80 -10.04 -5.07
CA ALA A 50 0.19 -10.83 -5.80
C ALA A 50 0.38 -10.38 -7.25
N ASN A 51 -0.60 -9.69 -7.84
CA ASN A 51 -0.60 -9.27 -9.23
C ASN A 51 -0.65 -7.74 -9.38
N LEU A 52 -0.19 -6.99 -8.37
CA LEU A 52 -0.21 -5.52 -8.42
C LEU A 52 0.53 -5.00 -9.66
N PRO A 53 -0.16 -4.31 -10.58
CA PRO A 53 0.51 -3.64 -11.68
C PRO A 53 1.23 -2.39 -11.17
N ASN A 54 2.33 -2.03 -11.82
CA ASN A 54 3.04 -0.76 -11.59
C ASN A 54 3.51 -0.55 -10.14
N PHE A 55 4.12 -1.57 -9.54
CA PHE A 55 4.74 -1.42 -8.23
C PHE A 55 5.74 -0.25 -8.26
N PRO A 56 5.64 0.75 -7.37
CA PRO A 56 6.42 1.98 -7.46
C PRO A 56 7.90 1.77 -7.12
N VAL A 57 8.23 0.63 -6.50
CA VAL A 57 9.59 0.20 -6.19
C VAL A 57 10.00 -0.84 -7.22
N ALA A 58 11.09 -0.58 -7.94
CA ALA A 58 11.56 -1.42 -9.03
C ALA A 58 12.93 -2.05 -8.71
N PRO A 59 13.16 -3.34 -9.05
CA PRO A 59 12.19 -4.37 -9.44
C PRO A 59 11.70 -5.15 -8.21
N THR A 60 10.49 -4.86 -7.73
CA THR A 60 9.81 -5.68 -6.71
C THR A 60 9.04 -6.83 -7.38
N GLN A 61 9.16 -8.03 -6.80
CA GLN A 61 8.36 -9.20 -7.12
C GLN A 61 7.62 -9.66 -5.86
N ILE A 62 6.28 -9.69 -5.90
CA ILE A 62 5.48 -10.37 -4.88
C ILE A 62 5.51 -11.87 -5.20
N THR A 63 5.92 -12.69 -4.24
CA THR A 63 6.01 -14.15 -4.38
C THR A 63 4.80 -14.85 -3.78
N SER A 64 4.15 -14.23 -2.79
CA SER A 64 2.96 -14.76 -2.13
C SER A 64 2.10 -13.62 -1.58
N ALA A 65 0.79 -13.80 -1.60
CA ALA A 65 -0.16 -12.99 -0.84
C ALA A 65 -1.28 -13.90 -0.33
N GLN A 66 -1.40 -14.03 1.00
CA GLN A 66 -2.33 -14.95 1.65
C GLN A 66 -3.15 -14.24 2.72
N PHE A 67 -4.47 -14.43 2.65
CA PHE A 67 -5.37 -13.90 3.65
C PHE A 67 -5.45 -14.87 4.83
N ASN A 68 -5.14 -14.36 6.02
CA ASN A 68 -5.26 -15.05 7.29
C ASN A 68 -6.51 -14.52 8.02
N PRO A 69 -7.57 -15.34 8.19
CA PRO A 69 -8.70 -14.96 9.02
C PRO A 69 -8.29 -14.72 10.48
N ALA A 70 -9.11 -13.95 11.21
CA ALA A 70 -8.82 -13.65 12.61
C ALA A 70 -8.69 -14.93 13.45
N GLY A 71 -7.63 -14.98 14.26
CA GLY A 71 -7.35 -16.08 15.18
C GLY A 71 -6.79 -17.37 14.58
N THR A 72 -6.59 -17.47 13.26
CA THR A 72 -5.99 -18.66 12.64
C THR A 72 -4.48 -18.72 12.81
N VAL A 73 -3.84 -17.56 12.96
CA VAL A 73 -2.41 -17.40 13.22
C VAL A 73 -2.23 -16.72 14.58
N SER A 74 -1.22 -17.16 15.32
CA SER A 74 -0.83 -16.54 16.60
C SER A 74 0.65 -16.17 16.58
N ALA A 75 1.01 -15.11 17.28
CA ALA A 75 2.40 -14.72 17.53
C ALA A 75 2.58 -14.47 19.04
N ASN A 76 3.65 -15.02 19.62
CA ASN A 76 3.90 -14.96 21.07
C ASN A 76 2.71 -15.45 21.92
N GLY A 77 1.97 -16.45 21.43
CA GLY A 77 0.77 -16.98 22.09
C GLY A 77 -0.47 -16.09 22.00
N VAL A 78 -0.40 -14.95 21.28
CA VAL A 78 -1.52 -14.03 21.07
C VAL A 78 -2.13 -14.28 19.68
N PRO A 79 -3.43 -14.58 19.58
CA PRO A 79 -4.14 -14.66 18.30
C PRO A 79 -4.09 -13.33 17.56
N LEU A 80 -3.81 -13.37 16.25
CA LEU A 80 -3.70 -12.17 15.42
C LEU A 80 -5.07 -11.81 14.79
N PRO A 81 -5.32 -10.52 14.49
CA PRO A 81 -6.50 -10.09 13.75
C PRO A 81 -6.48 -10.65 12.31
N ALA A 82 -7.58 -10.48 11.58
CA ALA A 82 -7.59 -10.79 10.17
C ALA A 82 -6.57 -9.90 9.44
N HIS A 83 -5.73 -10.51 8.60
CA HIS A 83 -4.67 -9.78 7.90
C HIS A 83 -4.27 -10.47 6.59
N CYS A 84 -3.74 -9.69 5.66
CA CYS A 84 -3.03 -10.20 4.50
C CYS A 84 -1.55 -10.35 4.84
N GLN A 85 -0.98 -11.53 4.66
CA GLN A 85 0.45 -11.79 4.72
C GLN A 85 1.01 -11.84 3.30
N ILE A 86 2.04 -11.06 3.04
CA ILE A 86 2.61 -10.84 1.71
C ILE A 86 4.10 -11.10 1.80
N ASP A 87 4.61 -11.95 0.92
CA ASP A 87 6.04 -12.20 0.77
C ASP A 87 6.51 -11.67 -0.58
N GLY A 88 7.74 -11.17 -0.62
CA GLY A 88 8.32 -10.72 -1.87
C GLY A 88 9.83 -10.56 -1.81
N ILE A 89 10.38 -10.14 -2.95
CA ILE A 89 11.80 -9.83 -3.11
C ILE A 89 11.96 -8.56 -3.94
N ILE A 90 12.90 -7.71 -3.55
CA ILE A 90 13.30 -6.51 -4.29
C ILE A 90 14.73 -6.72 -4.81
N ASN A 91 15.07 -6.12 -5.95
CA ASN A 91 16.44 -6.10 -6.48
C ASN A 91 17.08 -7.47 -6.70
N LYS A 92 16.28 -8.50 -7.00
CA LYS A 92 16.80 -9.86 -7.24
C LYS A 92 17.88 -9.86 -8.33
N ARG A 93 19.04 -10.43 -8.01
CA ARG A 93 20.24 -10.45 -8.87
C ARG A 93 21.16 -11.63 -8.55
N THR A 94 22.17 -11.82 -9.39
CA THR A 94 23.34 -12.65 -9.10
C THR A 94 24.50 -11.71 -8.75
N GLY A 95 25.16 -11.96 -7.62
CA GLY A 95 26.30 -11.19 -7.15
C GLY A 95 27.56 -11.42 -7.97
N SER A 96 28.59 -10.59 -7.74
CA SER A 96 29.90 -10.74 -8.39
C SER A 96 30.64 -12.03 -8.00
N ASP A 97 30.25 -12.62 -6.87
CA ASP A 97 30.75 -13.90 -6.36
C ASP A 97 29.95 -15.12 -6.90
N GLY A 98 28.92 -14.89 -7.72
CA GLY A 98 28.12 -15.94 -8.36
C GLY A 98 26.90 -16.42 -7.58
N TYR A 99 26.61 -15.86 -6.40
CA TYR A 99 25.47 -16.28 -5.57
C TYR A 99 24.22 -15.38 -5.75
N PRO A 100 23.01 -15.88 -5.45
CA PRO A 100 21.80 -15.07 -5.53
C PRO A 100 21.71 -14.06 -4.38
N TYR A 101 21.30 -12.84 -4.69
CA TYR A 101 21.03 -11.77 -3.73
C TYR A 101 19.73 -11.04 -4.08
N GLY A 102 19.19 -10.35 -3.09
CA GLY A 102 17.99 -9.52 -3.19
C GLY A 102 17.37 -9.32 -1.81
N ASP A 103 16.60 -8.25 -1.67
CA ASP A 103 15.98 -7.88 -0.40
C ASP A 103 14.66 -8.66 -0.25
N GLY A 104 14.71 -9.80 0.43
CA GLY A 104 13.52 -10.56 0.80
C GLY A 104 12.73 -9.83 1.87
N PHE A 105 11.41 -9.84 1.78
CA PHE A 105 10.55 -9.17 2.76
C PHE A 105 9.24 -9.91 3.02
N GLU A 106 8.70 -9.69 4.22
CA GLU A 106 7.32 -10.02 4.59
C GLU A 106 6.59 -8.73 5.01
N VAL A 107 5.34 -8.58 4.59
CA VAL A 107 4.42 -7.55 5.09
C VAL A 107 3.14 -8.21 5.59
N ARG A 108 2.69 -7.83 6.79
CA ARG A 108 1.37 -8.17 7.32
C ARG A 108 0.51 -6.92 7.43
N LEU A 109 -0.55 -6.89 6.62
CA LEU A 109 -1.52 -5.78 6.53
C LEU A 109 -2.83 -6.21 7.21
N PRO A 110 -3.23 -5.60 8.34
CA PRO A 110 -4.58 -5.78 8.88
C PRO A 110 -5.66 -5.41 7.85
N THR A 111 -6.87 -5.94 8.02
CA THR A 111 -8.02 -5.48 7.25
C THR A 111 -8.24 -3.97 7.45
N PRO A 112 -8.92 -3.26 6.53
CA PRO A 112 -9.21 -1.84 6.69
C PRO A 112 -9.93 -1.49 8.00
N THR A 113 -10.74 -2.39 8.54
CA THR A 113 -11.45 -2.21 9.81
C THR A 113 -10.57 -2.46 11.03
N ASP A 114 -9.53 -3.30 10.91
CA ASP A 114 -8.62 -3.64 12.01
C ASP A 114 -7.34 -2.78 12.01
N TRP A 115 -7.07 -2.03 10.93
CA TRP A 115 -5.89 -1.18 10.84
C TRP A 115 -6.08 0.14 11.60
N ASN A 116 -5.18 0.42 12.53
CA ASN A 116 -5.21 1.62 13.36
C ASN A 116 -4.42 2.82 12.76
N GLY A 117 -3.96 2.69 11.51
CA GLY A 117 -3.18 3.73 10.82
C GLY A 117 -1.68 3.76 11.16
N ARG A 118 -1.18 2.83 11.98
CA ARG A 118 0.25 2.74 12.32
C ARG A 118 0.98 1.71 11.48
N PHE A 119 2.25 1.99 11.21
CA PHE A 119 3.18 1.12 10.53
C PHE A 119 4.41 0.87 11.41
N MET A 120 4.93 -0.36 11.39
CA MET A 120 6.18 -0.76 12.02
C MET A 120 7.05 -1.46 11.00
N PHE A 121 8.29 -1.00 10.85
CA PHE A 121 9.34 -1.78 10.23
C PHE A 121 10.10 -2.54 11.32
N GLN A 122 9.97 -3.86 11.34
CA GLN A 122 10.67 -4.77 12.23
C GLN A 122 12.02 -5.13 11.60
N GLY A 123 13.11 -4.60 12.16
CA GLY A 123 14.45 -5.06 11.81
C GLY A 123 14.68 -6.52 12.22
N GLY A 124 15.68 -7.14 11.62
CA GLY A 124 16.21 -8.42 12.03
C GLY A 124 17.30 -8.26 13.11
N GLY A 125 18.32 -9.11 13.05
CA GLY A 125 19.44 -9.09 13.98
C GLY A 125 20.65 -9.85 13.45
N GLY A 126 21.78 -9.74 14.16
CA GLY A 126 23.04 -10.34 13.72
C GLY A 126 23.56 -9.65 12.45
N THR A 127 23.95 -10.46 11.46
CA THR A 127 24.28 -10.01 10.09
C THR A 127 23.07 -10.09 9.15
N GLU A 128 21.88 -10.36 9.69
CA GLU A 128 20.67 -10.76 8.95
C GLU A 128 20.96 -11.93 7.98
N GLY A 129 20.06 -12.24 7.03
CA GLY A 129 20.11 -13.47 6.23
C GLY A 129 18.91 -14.40 6.39
N SER A 130 17.80 -13.91 6.94
CA SER A 130 16.47 -14.52 6.87
C SER A 130 15.38 -13.50 7.21
N VAL A 131 14.20 -13.66 6.61
CA VAL A 131 13.03 -12.80 6.90
C VAL A 131 12.33 -13.28 8.19
N PRO A 132 12.36 -12.53 9.30
CA PRO A 132 11.59 -12.88 10.49
C PRO A 132 10.10 -12.59 10.26
N PRO A 133 9.16 -13.31 10.89
CA PRO A 133 7.74 -13.00 10.77
C PRO A 133 7.43 -11.55 11.16
N ALA A 134 6.73 -10.82 10.29
CA ALA A 134 6.37 -9.41 10.44
C ALA A 134 5.22 -9.24 11.45
N THR A 135 5.51 -9.47 12.73
CA THR A 135 4.52 -9.42 13.82
C THR A 135 4.70 -8.20 14.75
N GLY A 136 5.92 -7.66 14.79
CA GLY A 136 6.31 -6.37 15.33
C GLY A 136 6.45 -6.33 16.85
N THR A 137 7.36 -5.49 17.35
CA THR A 137 7.54 -5.24 18.79
C THR A 137 7.91 -3.78 19.02
N ALA A 138 7.19 -3.09 19.90
CA ALA A 138 7.42 -1.69 20.26
C ALA A 138 7.48 -1.53 21.79
N GLY A 139 8.68 -1.54 22.35
CA GLY A 139 8.87 -1.57 23.80
C GLY A 139 8.27 -2.85 24.40
N THR A 140 7.30 -2.70 25.31
CA THR A 140 6.56 -3.83 25.90
C THR A 140 5.35 -4.27 25.07
N LEU A 141 5.02 -3.57 23.98
CA LEU A 141 3.91 -3.91 23.10
C LEU A 141 4.37 -4.95 22.08
N SER A 142 3.94 -6.21 22.24
CA SER A 142 4.28 -7.30 21.34
C SER A 142 3.17 -8.37 21.35
N PRO A 143 2.72 -8.87 20.17
CA PRO A 143 3.04 -8.40 18.83
C PRO A 143 2.28 -7.10 18.49
N THR A 144 2.91 -6.12 17.85
CA THR A 144 2.21 -4.86 17.48
C THR A 144 1.09 -5.08 16.46
N LEU A 145 1.19 -6.12 15.64
CA LEU A 145 0.14 -6.54 14.72
C LEU A 145 -1.18 -6.88 15.43
N ALA A 146 -1.13 -7.46 16.64
CA ALA A 146 -2.34 -7.73 17.44
C ALA A 146 -3.06 -6.44 17.90
N HIS A 147 -2.39 -5.30 17.80
CA HIS A 147 -2.93 -3.98 18.12
C HIS A 147 -3.31 -3.17 16.88
N GLY A 148 -3.41 -3.82 15.72
CA GLY A 148 -3.86 -3.20 14.47
C GLY A 148 -2.79 -2.41 13.73
N TRP A 149 -1.51 -2.66 13.98
CA TRP A 149 -0.42 -2.05 13.21
C TRP A 149 -0.19 -2.87 11.93
N ALA A 150 0.13 -2.19 10.83
CA ALA A 150 0.77 -2.86 9.69
C ALA A 150 2.25 -3.08 10.02
N VAL A 151 2.78 -4.26 9.71
CA VAL A 151 4.16 -4.60 10.04
C VAL A 151 4.88 -5.12 8.79
N ALA A 152 6.12 -4.68 8.58
CA ALA A 152 7.02 -5.22 7.57
C ALA A 152 8.32 -5.71 8.22
N SER A 153 8.97 -6.70 7.61
CA SER A 153 10.30 -7.22 7.96
C SER A 153 11.07 -7.62 6.70
N GLN A 154 12.37 -7.87 6.82
CA GLN A 154 13.24 -8.27 5.71
C GLN A 154 14.34 -9.25 6.13
N ASP A 155 15.22 -9.63 5.20
CA ASP A 155 16.39 -10.47 5.40
C ASP A 155 17.75 -9.76 5.28
N GLY A 156 17.79 -8.46 5.04
CA GLY A 156 19.02 -7.70 4.90
C GLY A 156 19.76 -7.89 3.58
N GLY A 157 19.04 -8.27 2.51
CA GLY A 157 19.56 -8.32 1.15
C GLY A 157 20.18 -9.66 0.74
N HIS A 158 20.10 -10.65 1.61
CA HIS A 158 20.61 -12.00 1.37
C HIS A 158 19.82 -13.03 2.18
N GLU A 159 19.87 -14.29 1.76
CA GLU A 159 19.23 -15.40 2.46
C GLU A 159 20.28 -16.49 2.73
N ASN A 160 20.54 -16.76 4.01
CA ASN A 160 21.59 -17.67 4.46
C ASN A 160 21.40 -19.09 3.91
N SER A 161 20.15 -19.53 3.73
CA SER A 161 19.86 -20.86 3.15
C SER A 161 20.23 -20.97 1.66
N GLN A 162 20.50 -19.86 0.97
CA GLN A 162 20.93 -19.83 -0.43
C GLN A 162 22.45 -19.64 -0.58
N LEU A 163 23.16 -19.49 0.53
CA LEU A 163 24.60 -19.23 0.58
C LEU A 163 25.37 -20.43 1.16
N PRO A 164 26.65 -20.61 0.79
CA PRO A 164 27.49 -21.70 1.31
C PRO A 164 27.79 -21.55 2.82
N PHE A 165 27.79 -20.31 3.32
CA PHE A 165 27.92 -19.97 4.74
C PHE A 165 27.34 -18.57 4.99
N PRO A 166 26.88 -18.24 6.22
CA PRO A 166 26.14 -17.00 6.48
C PRO A 166 26.86 -15.70 6.07
N ASN A 167 28.18 -15.65 6.27
CA ASN A 167 28.98 -14.46 5.97
C ASN A 167 29.45 -14.38 4.50
N GLN A 168 28.90 -15.17 3.58
CA GLN A 168 29.27 -15.14 2.17
C GLN A 168 28.99 -13.76 1.54
N PHE A 169 27.93 -13.07 1.98
CA PHE A 169 27.51 -11.78 1.41
C PHE A 169 28.59 -10.70 1.47
N PHE A 170 29.56 -10.77 2.40
CA PHE A 170 30.69 -9.84 2.46
C PHE A 170 31.59 -9.88 1.21
N LEU A 171 31.46 -10.90 0.36
CA LEU A 171 32.21 -11.04 -0.88
C LEU A 171 31.53 -10.36 -2.09
N ASP A 172 30.29 -9.87 -1.93
CA ASP A 172 29.58 -9.08 -2.93
C ASP A 172 29.44 -7.61 -2.46
N PRO A 173 30.08 -6.63 -3.13
CA PRO A 173 30.05 -5.24 -2.69
C PRO A 173 28.64 -4.64 -2.60
N GLN A 174 27.74 -5.06 -3.48
CA GLN A 174 26.37 -4.57 -3.47
C GLN A 174 25.58 -5.18 -2.30
N ALA A 175 25.83 -6.44 -1.91
CA ALA A 175 25.17 -7.06 -0.77
C ALA A 175 25.61 -6.42 0.56
N VAL A 176 26.86 -5.97 0.65
CA VAL A 176 27.33 -5.17 1.79
C VAL A 176 26.60 -3.84 1.87
N ILE A 177 26.37 -3.16 0.74
CA ILE A 177 25.60 -1.92 0.67
C ILE A 177 24.13 -2.16 1.04
N ASP A 178 23.54 -3.24 0.52
CA ASP A 178 22.17 -3.64 0.79
C ASP A 178 21.98 -3.85 2.29
N HIS A 179 22.85 -4.66 2.90
CA HIS A 179 22.85 -4.90 4.34
C HIS A 179 23.08 -3.63 5.18
N ALA A 180 23.97 -2.74 4.73
CA ALA A 180 24.36 -1.58 5.52
C ALA A 180 23.26 -0.50 5.62
N TYR A 181 22.49 -0.27 4.55
CA TYR A 181 21.47 0.79 4.57
C TYR A 181 20.30 0.62 3.60
N ARG A 182 20.48 -0.01 2.43
CA ARG A 182 19.37 -0.09 1.44
C ARG A 182 18.28 -1.08 1.85
N GLN A 183 18.57 -1.99 2.77
CA GLN A 183 17.60 -2.92 3.35
C GLN A 183 16.44 -2.26 4.12
N SER A 184 16.48 -0.94 4.33
CA SER A 184 15.47 -0.17 5.09
C SER A 184 14.84 1.00 4.32
N THR A 185 15.22 1.18 3.04
CA THR A 185 14.75 2.24 2.15
C THR A 185 13.78 1.71 1.11
#